data_AF-A0A0L8J9P2-F1
#
_entry.id   AF-A0A0L8J9P2-F1
#
_cell.length_a   1.000
_cell.length_b   1.000
_cell.length_c   1.000
_cell.angle_alpha   90.00
_cell.angle_beta   90.00
_cell.angle_gamma   90.00
#
_symmetry.space_group_name_H-M   'P 1'
#
loop_
_entity.id
_entity.type
_entity.pdbx_description
1 polymer ?
#
loop_
_entity_poly.entity_id
_entity_poly.type
_entity_poly.pdbx_seq_one_letter_code
_entity_poly.pdbx_strand_id
1 'polypeptide(L)' 'MRVSVVHDEQGFISALVASPPDAPVASLVPQAGERVTELDVPEVSAEGDPQEVVRRLTEVVENYRVDTGSRALTPKQA' A
#
# COMPACT_ATOMS: atom_id res chain seq x y z
N MET A 1 10.56 -2.79 6.69
CA MET A 1 9.41 -3.72 6.53
C MET A 1 9.38 -4.24 5.10
N ARG A 2 8.83 -5.43 4.87
CA ARG A 2 8.57 -5.92 3.51
C ARG A 2 7.11 -5.64 3.16
N VAL A 3 6.87 -5.06 1.99
CA VAL A 3 5.52 -4.84 1.47
C VAL A 3 5.35 -5.68 0.22
N SER A 4 4.33 -6.55 0.22
CA SER A 4 3.93 -7.31 -0.95
C SER A 4 2.66 -6.69 -1.52
N VAL A 5 2.69 -6.38 -2.82
CA VAL A 5 1.62 -5.67 -3.53
C VAL A 5 1.11 -6.57 -4.65
N VAL A 6 -0.19 -6.88 -4.63
CA VAL A 6 -0.88 -7.54 -5.74
C VAL A 6 -1.45 -6.45 -6.64
N HIS A 7 -1.10 -6.49 -7.93
CA HIS A 7 -1.60 -5.52 -8.90
C HIS A 7 -1.74 -6.13 -10.29
N ASP A 8 -2.59 -5.54 -11.13
CA ASP A 8 -2.72 -5.93 -12.53
C ASP A 8 -1.62 -5.32 -13.42
N GLU A 9 -1.69 -5.57 -14.73
CA GLU A 9 -0.74 -5.04 -15.72
C GLU A 9 -0.80 -3.52 -15.89
N GLN A 10 -1.90 -2.87 -15.48
CA GLN A 10 -2.10 -1.42 -15.51
C GLN A 10 -1.63 -0.75 -14.21
N GLY A 11 -1.24 -1.56 -13.20
CA GLY A 11 -0.79 -1.09 -11.90
C GLY A 11 -1.92 -0.85 -10.90
N PHE A 12 -3.13 -1.32 -11.16
CA PHE A 12 -4.21 -1.27 -10.17
C PHE A 12 -3.93 -2.25 -9.05
N ILE A 13 -3.79 -1.74 -7.83
CA ILE A 13 -3.50 -2.53 -6.64
C ILE A 13 -4.79 -3.15 -6.11
N SER A 14 -4.85 -4.47 -6.04
CA SER A 14 -5.99 -5.23 -5.50
C SER A 14 -5.78 -5.68 -4.06
N ALA A 15 -4.53 -5.89 -3.63
CA ALA A 15 -4.19 -6.22 -2.25
C ALA A 15 -2.78 -5.72 -1.88
N LEU A 16 -2.59 -5.43 -0.59
CA LEU A 16 -1.29 -5.05 -0.03
C LEU A 16 -1.12 -5.71 1.33
N VAL A 17 0.04 -6.30 1.57
CA VAL A 17 0.42 -6.86 2.88
C VAL A 17 1.76 -6.27 3.30
N ALA A 18 1.79 -5.67 4.50
CA ALA A 18 3.01 -5.23 5.15
C ALA A 18 3.42 -6.26 6.21
N SER A 19 4.66 -6.72 6.15
CA SER A 19 5.23 -7.71 7.05
C SER A 19 6.49 -7.16 7.72
N PRO A 20 6.68 -7.38 9.02
CA PRO A 20 7.95 -7.07 9.66
C PRO A 20 9.07 -7.94 9.06
N PRO A 21 10.35 -7.56 9.22
CA PRO A 21 11.48 -8.24 8.58
C PRO A 21 11.55 -9.75 8.86
N ASP A 22 11.12 -10.16 10.05
CA ASP A 22 11.20 -11.56 10.52
C ASP A 22 9.90 -12.35 10.32
N ALA A 23 8.87 -11.75 9.72
CA ALA A 23 7.62 -12.46 9.48
C ALA A 23 7.77 -13.45 8.30
N PRO A 24 7.04 -14.58 8.34
CA PRO A 24 6.90 -15.45 7.18
C PRO A 24 6.38 -14.67 5.98
N VAL A 25 6.86 -15.02 4.78
CA VAL A 25 6.39 -14.42 3.54
C VAL A 25 4.88 -14.65 3.43
N ALA A 26 4.13 -13.56 3.23
CA ALA A 26 2.70 -13.64 2.99
C ALA A 26 2.45 -14.43 1.70
N SER A 27 1.75 -15.57 1.79
CA SER A 27 1.37 -16.34 0.62
C SER A 27 0.22 -15.65 -0.11
N LEU A 28 0.55 -14.67 -0.93
CA LEU A 28 -0.40 -14.01 -1.82
C LEU A 28 -0.55 -14.83 -3.09
N VAL A 29 -1.78 -15.28 -3.37
CA VAL A 29 -2.10 -16.00 -4.60
C VAL A 29 -2.76 -15.01 -5.57
N PRO A 30 -2.05 -14.51 -6.58
CA PRO A 30 -2.64 -13.60 -7.57
C PRO A 30 -3.68 -14.33 -8.43
N GLN A 31 -4.73 -13.60 -8.84
CA GLN A 31 -5.69 -14.05 -9.84
C GLN A 31 -5.11 -13.93 -11.26
N ALA A 32 -5.84 -14.45 -12.25
CA ALA A 32 -5.43 -14.34 -13.66
C ALA A 32 -5.30 -12.86 -14.07
N GLY A 33 -4.12 -12.48 -14.56
CA GLY A 33 -3.80 -11.10 -14.93
C GLY A 33 -3.21 -10.25 -13.80
N GLU A 34 -3.14 -10.78 -12.57
CA GLU A 34 -2.48 -10.13 -11.45
C GLU A 34 -1.02 -10.58 -11.29
N ARG A 35 -0.21 -9.72 -10.69
CA ARG A 35 1.20 -9.91 -10.37
C ARG A 35 1.45 -9.52 -8.92
N VAL A 36 2.42 -10.15 -8.30
CA VAL A 36 2.89 -9.80 -6.95
C VAL A 36 4.25 -9.12 -7.06
N THR A 37 4.36 -7.92 -6.51
CA THR A 37 5.62 -7.18 -6.39
C THR A 37 6.00 -7.06 -4.92
N GLU A 38 7.21 -7.48 -4.57
CA GLU A 38 7.77 -7.30 -3.23
C GLU A 38 8.67 -6.07 -3.19
N LEU A 39 8.49 -5.24 -2.17
CA LEU A 39 9.24 -4.01 -1.95
C LEU A 39 9.78 -3.98 -0.53
N ASP A 40 11.07 -3.71 -0.38
CA ASP A 40 11.64 -3.34 0.91
C ASP A 40 11.34 -1.87 1.17
N VAL A 41 10.55 -1.60 2.21
CA VAL A 41 10.13 -0.26 2.59
C VAL A 41 10.83 0.12 3.88
N PRO A 42 11.50 1.29 3.95
CA PRO A 42 12.09 1.76 5.19
C PRO A 42 11.00 1.88 6.25
N GLU A 43 11.35 1.52 7.49
CA GLU A 43 10.45 1.75 8.60
C GLU A 43 10.34 3.26 8.83
N VAL A 44 9.13 3.78 8.69
CA VAL A 44 8.85 5.19 8.97
C VAL A 44 8.17 5.25 10.33
N SER A 45 8.95 5.53 11.36
CA SER A 45 8.42 5.95 12.65
C SER A 45 7.91 7.38 12.52
N ALA A 46 6.60 7.57 12.40
CA ALA A 46 6.01 8.79 12.90
C ALA A 46 6.06 8.65 14.42
N GLU A 47 6.96 9.35 15.11
CA GLU A 47 7.10 9.31 16.56
C GLU A 47 5.87 9.91 17.27
N GLY A 48 4.70 9.30 17.09
CA GLY A 48 3.46 9.64 17.76
C GLY A 48 2.82 10.98 17.38
N ASP A 49 3.48 11.90 16.67
CA ASP A 49 2.89 13.20 16.30
C ASP A 49 1.97 13.07 15.08
N PRO A 50 0.64 13.18 15.25
CA PRO A 50 -0.30 13.09 14.14
C PRO A 50 -0.14 14.23 13.14
N GLN A 51 0.39 15.39 13.55
CA GLN A 51 0.60 16.52 12.64
C GLN A 51 1.69 16.22 11.62
N GLU A 52 2.76 15.54 12.04
CA GLU A 52 3.84 15.12 11.13
C GLU A 52 3.34 14.08 10.11
N VAL A 53 2.45 13.17 10.52
CA VAL A 53 1.79 12.23 9.60
C VAL A 53 0.96 12.97 8.56
N VAL A 54 0.11 13.90 9.00
CA VAL A 54 -0.72 14.70 8.10
C VAL A 54 0.14 15.49 7.12
N ARG A 55 1.19 16.17 7.60
CA ARG A 55 2.12 16.94 6.77
C ARG A 55 2.73 16.09 5.67
N ARG A 56 3.24 14.89 6.00
CA ARG A 56 3.82 13.96 5.02
C ARG A 56 2.80 13.44 4.03
N LEU A 57 1.58 13.11 4.47
CA LEU A 57 0.52 12.68 3.57
C LEU A 57 0.12 13.81 2.60
N THR A 58 0.06 15.05 3.07
CA THR A 58 -0.18 16.22 2.23
C THR A 58 0.93 16.38 1.19
N GLU A 59 2.21 16.29 1.57
CA GLU A 59 3.33 16.32 0.62
C GLU A 59 3.21 15.23 -0.44
N VAL A 60 2.74 14.03 -0.08
CA VAL A 60 2.50 12.95 -1.04
C VAL A 60 1.40 13.32 -2.04
N VAL A 61 0.28 13.86 -1.56
CA VAL A 61 -0.83 14.27 -2.45
C VAL A 61 -0.41 15.42 -3.37
N GLU A 62 0.37 16.38 -2.88
CA GLU A 62 0.79 17.56 -3.65
C GLU A 62 1.86 17.23 -4.69
N ASN A 63 2.81 16.35 -4.35
CA ASN A 63 3.97 16.07 -5.21
C ASN A 63 3.81 14.84 -6.11
N TYR A 64 2.84 13.98 -5.83
CA TYR A 64 2.57 12.78 -6.62
C TYR A 64 1.16 12.82 -7.20
N ARG A 65 0.93 12.13 -8.33
CA ARG A 65 -0.38 12.08 -9.00
C ARG A 65 -1.37 11.18 -8.25
N VAL A 66 -1.64 11.48 -6.98
CA VAL A 66 -2.64 10.78 -6.16
C VAL A 66 -3.99 11.44 -6.37
N ASP A 67 -4.92 10.72 -7.00
CA ASP A 67 -6.31 11.15 -7.06
C ASP A 67 -7.00 10.85 -5.72
N THR A 68 -7.31 11.91 -4.96
CA THR A 68 -8.06 11.80 -3.70
C THR A 68 -9.57 11.96 -3.92
N GLY A 69 -10.02 12.05 -5.17
CA GLY A 69 -11.44 12.06 -5.54
C GLY A 69 -12.10 10.78 -5.04
N SER A 70 -13.02 10.93 -4.09
CA SER A 70 -13.74 9.84 -3.42
C SER A 70 -14.47 8.94 -4.42
N ARG A 71 -13.79 7.91 -4.91
CA ARG A 71 -14.45 6.69 -5.36
C ARG A 71 -14.56 5.83 -4.12
N ALA A 72 -15.70 5.93 -3.43
CA ALA A 72 -16.03 5.07 -2.30
C ALA A 72 -15.66 3.63 -2.67
N LEU A 73 -14.59 3.12 -2.05
CA LEU A 73 -14.22 1.72 -2.12
C LEU A 73 -15.31 0.99 -1.36
N THR A 74 -16.38 0.61 -2.05
CA THR A 74 -17.41 -0.24 -1.48
C THR A 74 -16.72 -1.55 -1.12
N PRO A 75 -16.68 -1.92 0.18
CA PRO A 75 -16.08 -3.18 0.57
C PRO A 75 -16.83 -4.30 -0.16
N LYS A 76 -16.10 -5.18 -0.85
CA LYS A 76 -16.67 -6.44 -1.34
C LYS A 76 -17.16 -7.20 -0.11
N GLN A 77 -18.49 -7.33 0.00
CA GLN A 77 -19.09 -8.22 0.98
C GLN A 77 -18.66 -9.66 0.64
N ALA A 78 -18.23 -10.38 1.68
CA ALA A 78 -17.84 -11.78 1.63
C ALA A 78 -19.02 -12.70 1.29
#